data_AF-A0A2G2A2G5-F1
#
_entry.id   AF-A0A2G2A2G5-F1
#
_cell.length_a   1.000
_cell.length_b   1.000
_cell.length_c   1.000
_cell.angle_alpha   90.00
_cell.angle_beta   90.00
_cell.angle_gamma   90.00
#
_symmetry.space_group_name_H-M   'P 1'
#
loop_
_entity.id
_entity.type
_entity.pdbx_description
1 polymer ?
#
loop_
_entity_poly.entity_id
_entity_poly.type
_entity_poly.pdbx_seq_one_letter_code
_entity_poly.pdbx_strand_id
1 'polypeptide(L)'
;MSALLTGCQSSQDAHIYESTPMLPMTVTIVDSTTGESLWALDVPVNSRLKIRFYDDREPDDASGNRTAMMRWDLTSPDKSTGKLTNEEAVPLAHSRRIDVTLRDIPEFATSGAFVAPTTPSNPPPTGSGNMLPSEMTPIRENRDSPPELDPIEIPSGG
;
A
#
# COMPACT_ATOMS: atom_id res chain seq x y z
N MET A 1 -41.86 -26.46 0.94
CA MET A 1 -40.89 -26.19 2.02
C MET A 1 -39.65 -25.59 1.38
N SER A 2 -39.51 -24.26 1.41
CA SER A 2 -38.37 -23.57 0.81
C SER A 2 -37.34 -23.29 1.89
N ALA A 3 -36.18 -23.94 1.79
CA ALA A 3 -35.03 -23.60 2.62
C ALA A 3 -34.39 -22.33 2.04
N LEU A 4 -34.59 -21.20 2.72
CA LEU A 4 -33.77 -20.02 2.52
C LEU A 4 -32.37 -20.36 3.08
N LEU A 5 -31.42 -20.61 2.17
CA LEU A 5 -29.99 -20.60 2.48
C LEU A 5 -29.61 -19.15 2.82
N THR A 6 -29.90 -18.72 4.04
CA THR A 6 -29.31 -17.51 4.63
C THR A 6 -27.85 -17.81 4.96
N GLY A 7 -27.01 -17.86 3.94
CA GLY A 7 -25.57 -17.73 4.12
C GLY A 7 -25.29 -16.32 4.65
N CYS A 8 -24.71 -16.24 5.84
CA CYS A 8 -24.30 -15.00 6.50
C CYS A 8 -23.41 -14.17 5.56
N GLN A 9 -23.96 -13.15 4.90
CA GLN A 9 -23.20 -12.20 4.06
C GLN A 9 -22.56 -11.06 4.88
N SER A 10 -22.38 -11.23 6.20
CA SER A 10 -21.58 -10.28 6.98
C SER A 10 -20.12 -10.73 6.91
N SER A 11 -19.39 -10.23 5.92
CA SER A 11 -17.93 -10.25 6.01
C SER A 11 -17.54 -9.35 7.19
N GLN A 12 -17.18 -9.95 8.32
CA GLN A 12 -16.61 -9.23 9.44
C GLN A 12 -15.11 -9.04 9.17
N ASP A 13 -14.77 -8.24 8.15
CA ASP A 13 -13.39 -7.94 7.77
C ASP A 13 -12.72 -7.05 8.82
N ALA A 14 -12.36 -7.67 9.95
CA ALA A 14 -11.61 -7.05 11.02
C ALA A 14 -10.13 -7.41 10.90
N HIS A 15 -9.29 -6.40 10.75
CA HIS A 15 -7.85 -6.51 10.63
C HIS A 15 -7.19 -5.98 11.89
N ILE A 16 -6.18 -6.69 12.38
CA ILE A 16 -5.48 -6.35 13.61
C ILE A 16 -3.99 -6.33 13.34
N TYR A 17 -3.34 -5.19 13.63
CA TYR A 17 -1.91 -5.00 13.48
C TYR A 17 -1.29 -4.64 14.81
N GLU A 18 -0.28 -5.38 15.25
CA GLU A 18 0.40 -5.15 16.52
C GLU A 18 1.83 -4.68 16.27
N SER A 19 2.15 -3.49 16.78
CA SER A 19 3.46 -2.89 16.64
C SER A 19 4.27 -3.16 17.90
N THR A 20 5.43 -3.79 17.74
CA THR A 20 6.36 -4.07 18.84
C THR A 20 7.66 -3.31 18.62
N PRO A 21 8.50 -3.09 19.65
CA PRO A 21 9.77 -2.36 19.49
C PRO A 21 10.72 -2.93 18.42
N MET A 22 10.62 -4.25 18.17
CA MET A 22 11.42 -4.96 17.18
C MET A 22 10.71 -5.10 15.83
N LEU A 23 9.43 -4.76 15.77
CA LEU A 23 8.60 -4.78 14.56
C LEU A 23 7.69 -3.54 14.56
N PRO A 24 8.25 -2.33 14.46
CA PRO A 24 7.46 -1.13 14.31
C PRO A 24 6.81 -1.13 12.93
N MET A 25 5.50 -0.91 12.88
CA MET A 25 4.73 -0.99 11.63
C MET A 25 4.08 0.34 11.29
N THR A 26 3.96 0.60 9.99
CA THR A 26 3.07 1.61 9.42
C THR A 26 2.04 0.90 8.55
N VAL A 27 0.78 1.28 8.72
CA VAL A 27 -0.34 0.71 7.96
C VAL A 27 -0.94 1.78 7.07
N THR A 28 -1.08 1.46 5.79
CA THR A 28 -1.59 2.38 4.75
C THR A 28 -2.73 1.74 4.00
N ILE A 29 -3.80 2.51 3.78
CA ILE A 29 -4.91 2.13 2.89
C ILE A 29 -4.69 2.82 1.54
N VAL A 30 -4.69 2.02 0.48
CA VAL A 30 -4.44 2.45 -0.89
C VAL A 30 -5.65 2.10 -1.76
N ASP A 31 -6.09 3.04 -2.59
CA ASP A 31 -7.01 2.76 -3.68
C ASP A 31 -6.25 1.99 -4.77
N SER A 32 -6.66 0.76 -5.03
CA SER A 32 -5.99 -0.11 -6.02
C SER A 32 -6.26 0.30 -7.47
N THR A 33 -7.29 1.11 -7.72
CA THR A 33 -7.68 1.58 -9.05
C THR A 33 -6.85 2.79 -9.48
N THR A 34 -6.54 3.69 -8.55
CA THR A 34 -5.74 4.90 -8.79
C THR A 34 -4.30 4.79 -8.31
N GLY A 35 -4.02 3.88 -7.36
CA GLY A 35 -2.75 3.79 -6.64
C GLY A 35 -2.60 4.83 -5.53
N GLU A 36 -3.63 5.62 -5.25
CA GLU A 36 -3.59 6.70 -4.27
C GLU A 36 -3.64 6.17 -2.84
N SER A 37 -2.75 6.68 -1.98
CA SER A 37 -2.81 6.40 -0.55
C SER A 37 -3.85 7.32 0.10
N LEU A 38 -4.86 6.75 0.74
CA LEU A 38 -5.98 7.52 1.29
C LEU A 38 -5.81 7.79 2.78
N TRP A 39 -5.20 6.84 3.47
CA TRP A 39 -5.00 6.91 4.92
C TRP A 39 -3.72 6.17 5.29
N ALA A 40 -2.93 6.74 6.19
CA ALA A 40 -1.76 6.08 6.75
C ALA A 40 -1.66 6.36 8.24
N LEU A 41 -1.24 5.35 9.00
CA LEU A 41 -0.97 5.48 10.42
C LEU A 41 0.29 4.72 10.80
N ASP A 42 1.22 5.44 11.43
CA ASP A 42 2.34 4.87 12.14
C ASP A 42 1.82 4.27 13.45
N VAL A 43 1.80 2.94 13.54
CA VAL A 43 1.27 2.26 14.73
C VAL A 43 2.31 2.40 15.84
N PRO A 44 1.99 3.08 16.96
CA PRO A 44 2.94 3.25 18.04
C PRO A 44 3.38 1.90 18.59
N VAL A 45 4.66 1.78 18.96
CA VAL A 45 5.16 0.53 19.55
C VAL A 45 4.43 0.21 20.85
N ASN A 46 4.24 -1.07 21.13
CA ASN A 46 3.38 -1.58 22.21
C ASN A 46 1.92 -1.15 22.07
N SER A 47 1.47 -0.90 20.85
CA SER A 47 0.05 -0.63 20.55
C SER A 47 -0.44 -1.56 19.45
N ARG A 48 -1.74 -1.79 19.47
CA ARG A 48 -2.47 -2.60 18.51
C ARG A 48 -3.46 -1.73 17.77
N LEU A 49 -3.32 -1.64 16.45
CA LEU A 49 -4.29 -1.04 15.55
C LEU A 49 -5.35 -2.07 15.19
N LYS A 50 -6.61 -1.71 15.35
CA LYS A 50 -7.76 -2.47 14.84
C LYS A 50 -8.43 -1.67 13.74
N ILE A 51 -8.67 -2.31 12.61
CA ILE A 51 -9.38 -1.74 11.46
C ILE A 51 -10.55 -2.66 11.13
N ARG A 52 -11.71 -2.08 10.81
CA ARG A 52 -12.86 -2.81 10.28
C ARG A 52 -13.50 -2.04 9.14
N PHE A 53 -13.90 -2.75 8.10
CA PHE A 53 -14.60 -2.17 6.97
C PHE A 53 -16.09 -2.49 7.02
N TYR A 54 -16.89 -1.52 6.59
CA TYR A 54 -18.33 -1.61 6.46
C TYR A 54 -18.68 -1.27 5.01
N ASP A 55 -18.78 -2.30 4.19
CA ASP A 55 -19.14 -2.22 2.77
C ASP A 55 -20.66 -2.16 2.54
N ASP A 56 -21.47 -2.29 3.59
CA ASP A 56 -22.92 -2.43 3.54
C ASP A 56 -23.70 -1.09 3.60
N ARG A 57 -23.07 0.02 3.20
CA ARG A 57 -23.69 1.36 3.18
C ARG A 57 -24.64 1.60 2.01
N GLU A 58 -25.74 2.35 2.14
CA GLU A 58 -26.51 2.75 0.94
C GLU A 58 -25.63 3.54 -0.05
N PRO A 59 -25.92 3.52 -1.37
CA PRO A 59 -25.16 4.30 -2.35
C PRO A 59 -25.06 5.76 -1.92
N ASP A 60 -23.86 6.33 -1.98
CA ASP A 60 -23.63 7.69 -1.52
C ASP A 60 -24.16 8.74 -2.52
N ASP A 61 -24.42 8.32 -3.76
CA ASP A 61 -24.98 9.15 -4.81
C ASP A 61 -25.95 8.39 -5.74
N ALA A 62 -26.66 9.16 -6.58
CA ALA A 62 -27.58 8.64 -7.59
C ALA A 62 -26.87 7.87 -8.72
N SER A 63 -25.54 7.95 -8.83
CA SER A 63 -24.76 7.20 -9.80
C SER A 63 -24.49 5.76 -9.36
N GLY A 64 -24.85 5.43 -8.11
CA GLY A 64 -24.61 4.11 -7.53
C GLY A 64 -23.16 3.92 -7.07
N ASN A 65 -22.36 4.99 -7.04
CA ASN A 65 -21.03 4.92 -6.47
C ASN A 65 -21.15 4.75 -4.96
N ARG A 66 -20.46 3.74 -4.44
CA ARG A 66 -20.57 3.34 -3.04
C ARG A 66 -19.18 3.39 -2.44
N THR A 67 -19.00 4.22 -1.43
CA THR A 67 -17.81 4.16 -0.58
C THR A 67 -18.09 3.24 0.61
N ALA A 68 -17.07 2.51 1.04
CA ALA A 68 -17.10 1.78 2.29
C ALA A 68 -16.72 2.72 3.43
N MET A 69 -17.22 2.43 4.64
CA MET A 69 -16.74 3.09 5.84
C MET A 69 -15.67 2.24 6.49
N MET A 70 -14.47 2.78 6.67
CA MET A 70 -13.45 2.21 7.53
C MET A 70 -13.65 2.75 8.95
N ARG A 71 -13.67 1.87 9.96
CA ARG A 71 -13.52 2.27 11.35
C ARG A 71 -12.23 1.74 11.92
N TRP A 72 -11.55 2.56 12.72
CA TRP A 72 -10.28 2.18 13.32
C TRP A 72 -10.10 2.73 14.74
N ASP A 73 -9.28 2.04 15.52
CA ASP A 73 -8.84 2.52 16.83
C ASP A 73 -7.50 1.89 17.24
N LEU A 74 -6.75 2.62 18.07
CA LEU A 74 -5.53 2.15 18.70
C LEU A 74 -5.85 1.66 20.11
N THR A 75 -5.42 0.45 20.41
CA THR A 75 -5.64 -0.15 21.72
C THR A 75 -4.36 -0.70 22.31
N SER A 76 -4.32 -0.84 23.63
CA SER A 76 -3.24 -1.57 24.28
C SER A 76 -3.27 -3.05 23.85
N PRO A 77 -2.11 -3.71 23.63
CA PRO A 77 -2.03 -5.12 23.28
C PRO A 77 -2.75 -6.03 24.29
N ASP A 78 -2.85 -5.62 25.55
CA ASP A 78 -3.53 -6.38 26.60
C ASP A 78 -5.07 -6.28 26.51
N LYS A 79 -5.59 -5.33 25.73
CA LYS A 79 -7.03 -5.06 25.63
C LYS A 79 -7.62 -5.71 24.38
N SER A 80 -8.40 -6.77 24.58
CA SER A 80 -9.11 -7.47 23.50
C SER A 80 -10.38 -6.73 23.03
N THR A 81 -11.02 -5.94 23.90
CA THR A 81 -12.30 -5.27 23.62
C THR A 81 -12.14 -3.75 23.50
N GLY A 82 -12.68 -3.16 22.44
CA GLY A 82 -12.67 -1.70 22.23
C GLY A 82 -13.70 -1.29 21.18
N LYS A 83 -14.24 -0.08 21.31
CA LYS A 83 -15.07 0.53 20.26
C LYS A 83 -14.14 1.19 19.25
N LEU A 84 -14.38 0.97 17.96
CA LEU A 84 -13.69 1.70 16.91
C LEU A 84 -14.28 3.11 16.84
N THR A 85 -13.53 4.11 17.26
CA THR A 85 -14.01 5.49 17.45
C THR A 85 -13.76 6.38 16.25
N ASN A 86 -12.73 6.07 15.45
CA ASN A 86 -12.41 6.83 14.26
C ASN A 86 -13.08 6.21 13.04
N GLU A 87 -13.50 7.05 12.11
CA GLU A 87 -14.18 6.65 10.88
C GLU A 87 -13.53 7.38 9.69
N GLU A 88 -13.38 6.69 8.57
CA GLU A 88 -12.80 7.22 7.33
C GLU A 88 -13.51 6.60 6.12
N ALA A 89 -13.80 7.42 5.11
CA ALA A 89 -14.38 6.90 3.86
C ALA A 89 -13.28 6.27 3.01
N VAL A 90 -13.50 5.04 2.55
CA VAL A 90 -12.54 4.28 1.74
C VAL A 90 -13.23 3.57 0.57
N PRO A 91 -12.49 3.15 -0.47
CA PRO A 91 -13.03 2.35 -1.55
C PRO A 91 -13.60 1.01 -1.05
N LEU A 92 -14.46 0.42 -1.88
CA LEU A 92 -15.04 -0.91 -1.64
C LEU A 92 -13.95 -1.99 -1.60
N ALA A 93 -14.31 -3.16 -1.07
CA ALA A 93 -13.38 -4.28 -0.84
C ALA A 93 -12.54 -4.68 -2.05
N HIS A 94 -13.12 -4.63 -3.24
CA HIS A 94 -12.46 -5.01 -4.49
C HIS A 94 -11.56 -3.90 -5.08
N SER A 95 -11.64 -2.69 -4.53
CA SER A 95 -10.91 -1.51 -5.00
C SER A 95 -9.95 -0.94 -3.95
N ARG A 96 -9.78 -1.59 -2.80
CA ARG A 96 -8.84 -1.17 -1.74
C ARG A 96 -7.73 -2.21 -1.51
N ARG A 97 -6.55 -1.74 -1.13
CA ARG A 97 -5.41 -2.55 -0.68
C ARG A 97 -4.92 -2.02 0.66
N ILE A 98 -4.50 -2.91 1.55
CA ILE A 98 -3.83 -2.55 2.80
C ILE A 98 -2.35 -2.86 2.65
N ASP A 99 -1.53 -1.83 2.68
CA ASP A 99 -0.08 -1.95 2.65
C ASP A 99 0.46 -1.81 4.07
N VAL A 100 1.31 -2.75 4.49
CA VAL A 100 1.96 -2.74 5.80
C VAL A 100 3.46 -2.68 5.58
N THR A 101 4.10 -1.63 6.10
CA THR A 101 5.55 -1.44 6.00
C THR A 101 6.19 -1.54 7.37
N LEU A 102 7.37 -2.15 7.43
CA LEU A 102 8.20 -2.20 8.62
C LEU A 102 9.08 -0.96 8.68
N ARG A 103 9.13 -0.30 9.84
CA ARG A 103 10.00 0.85 10.11
C ARG A 103 11.36 0.38 10.64
N ASP A 104 12.32 1.29 10.68
CA ASP A 104 13.68 0.99 11.15
C ASP A 104 13.69 0.50 12.60
N ILE A 105 14.49 -0.52 12.88
CA ILE A 105 14.60 -1.15 14.20
C ILE A 105 15.88 -0.71 14.93
N PRO A 106 15.88 -0.55 16.26
CA PRO A 106 14.75 -0.66 17.18
C PRO A 106 14.07 0.70 17.46
N GLU A 107 12.74 0.72 17.46
CA GLU A 107 11.97 1.86 17.95
C GLU A 107 11.56 1.64 19.41
N PHE A 108 11.94 2.57 20.28
CA PHE A 108 11.47 2.58 21.66
C PHE A 108 10.26 3.50 21.78
N ALA A 109 9.33 3.16 22.68
CA ALA A 109 8.13 3.97 22.91
C ALA A 109 8.53 5.39 23.33
N THR A 110 8.47 6.35 22.41
CA THR A 110 8.54 7.77 22.77
C THR A 110 7.21 8.11 23.42
N SER A 111 7.27 8.35 24.73
CA SER A 111 6.15 8.88 25.51
C SER A 111 5.73 10.23 24.93
N GLY A 112 4.69 10.27 24.09
CA GLY A 112 3.83 11.45 23.99
C GLY A 112 3.58 12.10 22.62
N ALA A 113 3.97 11.53 21.48
CA ALA A 113 3.62 12.11 20.18
C ALA A 113 2.70 11.16 19.39
N PHE A 114 1.38 11.38 19.52
CA PHE A 114 0.41 10.85 18.57
C PHE A 114 0.62 11.58 17.24
N VAL A 115 1.17 10.89 16.24
CA VAL A 115 1.17 11.39 14.86
C VAL A 115 -0.23 11.16 14.34
N ALA A 116 -0.98 12.25 14.11
CA ALA A 116 -2.29 12.15 13.48
C ALA A 116 -2.15 11.44 12.13
N PRO A 117 -3.17 10.67 11.68
CA PRO A 117 -3.17 10.11 10.35
C PRO A 117 -2.96 11.25 9.36
N THR A 118 -1.87 11.20 8.62
CA THR A 118 -1.64 12.18 7.55
C THR A 118 -2.37 11.63 6.34
N THR A 119 -3.39 12.34 5.86
CA THR A 119 -3.80 12.18 4.46
C THR A 119 -2.56 12.52 3.65
N PRO A 120 -1.98 11.59 2.88
CA PRO A 120 -0.75 11.86 2.18
C PRO A 120 -1.04 12.83 1.03
N SER A 121 -0.90 14.12 1.31
CA SER A 121 -0.94 15.19 0.30
C SER A 121 0.40 15.33 -0.44
N ASN A 122 1.28 14.33 -0.35
CA ASN A 122 2.55 14.35 -1.05
C ASN A 122 2.39 13.75 -2.45
N PRO A 123 2.53 14.54 -3.53
CA PRO A 123 2.81 13.95 -4.85
C PRO A 123 4.07 13.08 -4.74
N PRO A 124 4.23 12.06 -5.61
CA PRO A 124 5.37 11.15 -5.58
C PRO A 124 6.68 11.96 -5.52
N PRO A 125 7.72 11.47 -4.81
CA PRO A 125 8.99 12.19 -4.71
C PRO A 125 9.52 12.41 -6.11
N THR A 126 9.39 13.65 -6.60
CA THR A 126 10.12 14.12 -7.76
C THR A 126 11.56 14.18 -7.28
N GLY A 127 12.32 13.15 -7.61
CA GLY A 127 13.71 13.01 -7.18
C GLY A 127 14.46 14.31 -7.42
N SER A 128 14.96 14.90 -6.33
CA SER A 128 15.92 16.00 -6.38
C SER A 128 17.21 15.50 -7.03
N GLY A 129 17.33 15.69 -8.34
CA GLY A 129 18.60 15.75 -9.03
C GLY A 129 19.04 17.20 -9.15
N ASN A 130 19.70 17.73 -8.12
CA ASN A 130 20.43 18.98 -8.25
C ASN A 130 21.63 18.78 -9.18
N MET A 131 21.88 19.81 -10.01
CA MET A 131 23.09 20.08 -10.80
C MET A 131 23.17 19.46 -12.20
N LEU A 132 22.61 20.19 -13.17
CA LEU A 132 23.27 20.34 -14.47
C LEU A 132 24.67 20.92 -14.25
N PRO A 133 25.70 20.32 -14.87
CA PRO A 133 26.55 21.10 -15.73
C PRO A 133 26.42 20.62 -17.17
N SER A 134 26.47 21.61 -18.06
CA SER A 134 26.37 21.53 -19.50
C SER A 134 27.37 20.56 -20.14
N GLU A 135 26.96 20.06 -21.31
CA GLU A 135 27.80 19.47 -22.37
C GLU A 135 28.38 18.08 -22.15
N MET A 136 27.70 17.05 -22.67
CA MET A 136 28.38 15.97 -23.37
C MET A 136 27.51 15.47 -24.53
N THR A 137 28.02 15.72 -25.73
CA THR A 137 27.53 15.40 -27.09
C THR A 137 26.83 14.05 -27.28
N PRO A 138 25.87 13.93 -28.23
CA PRO A 138 25.28 12.63 -28.58
C PRO A 138 26.31 11.77 -29.31
N ILE A 139 26.68 10.64 -28.70
CA ILE A 139 27.43 9.59 -29.37
C ILE A 139 26.47 8.94 -30.36
N ARG A 140 26.64 9.22 -31.66
CA ARG A 140 25.97 8.45 -32.73
C ARG A 140 26.46 7.01 -32.65
N GLU A 141 25.59 6.11 -32.23
CA GLU A 141 25.84 4.67 -32.31
C GLU A 141 25.86 4.26 -33.79
N ASN A 142 27.08 4.09 -34.30
CA ASN A 142 27.39 3.59 -35.63
C ASN A 142 26.99 2.10 -35.67
N ARG A 143 25.73 1.80 -36.00
CA ARG A 143 25.31 0.45 -36.40
C ARG A 143 25.75 0.22 -37.84
N ASP A 144 27.04 -0.02 -38.03
CA ASP A 144 27.59 -0.48 -39.29
C ASP A 144 28.59 -1.60 -39.02
N SER A 145 28.15 -2.83 -39.25
CA SER A 145 28.90 -4.03 -39.66
C SER A 145 28.41 -5.30 -38.94
N PRO A 146 27.81 -6.28 -39.64
CA PRO A 146 27.67 -7.63 -39.11
C PRO A 146 29.06 -8.30 -38.97
N PRO A 147 29.24 -9.26 -38.03
CA PRO A 147 30.50 -9.97 -37.90
C PRO A 147 30.76 -10.81 -39.16
N GLU A 148 31.94 -10.62 -39.76
CA GLU A 148 32.43 -11.43 -40.88
C GLU A 148 32.73 -12.84 -40.35
N LEU A 149 32.07 -13.86 -40.93
CA LEU A 149 32.33 -15.26 -40.62
C LEU A 149 33.54 -15.73 -41.42
N ASP A 150 34.58 -16.23 -40.75
CA ASP A 150 35.74 -16.83 -41.42
C ASP A 150 35.32 -17.98 -42.35
N PRO A 151 35.87 -18.08 -43.58
CA PRO A 151 35.58 -19.20 -44.47
C PRO A 151 36.10 -20.53 -43.91
N ILE A 152 35.22 -21.53 -43.84
CA ILE A 152 35.59 -22.92 -43.56
C ILE A 152 36.32 -23.47 -44.78
N GLU A 153 37.62 -23.76 -44.67
CA GLU A 153 38.36 -24.50 -45.69
C GLU A 153 37.81 -25.94 -45.82
N ILE A 154 37.18 -26.23 -46.96
CA ILE A 154 36.83 -27.60 -47.36
C ILE A 154 38.00 -28.12 -48.21
N PRO A 155 38.78 -29.13 -47.75
CA PRO A 155 39.79 -29.73 -48.61
C PRO A 155 39.10 -30.49 -49.76
N SER A 156 39.31 -30.01 -50.98
CA SER A 156 38.91 -30.71 -52.21
C SER A 156 39.89 -31.85 -52.47
N GLY A 157 39.39 -33.09 -52.39
CA GLY A 157 40.11 -34.28 -52.83
C GLY A 157 40.16 -34.37 -54.36
N GLY A 158 41.32 -34.77 -54.88
CA GLY A 158 41.57 -35.02 -56.30
C GLY A 158 43.06 -35.03 -56.63
#